data_AF-A0A9D5W0L5-F1
#
_entry.id   AF-A0A9D5W0L5-F1
#
_cell.length_a   1.000
_cell.length_b   1.000
_cell.length_c   1.000
_cell.angle_alpha   90.00
_cell.angle_beta   90.00
_cell.angle_gamma   90.00
#
_symmetry.space_group_name_H-M   'P 1'
#
loop_
_entity.id
_entity.type
_entity.pdbx_description
1 polymer ?
#
loop_
_entity_poly.entity_id
_entity_poly.type
_entity_poly.pdbx_seq_one_letter_code
_entity_poly.pdbx_strand_id
1 'polypeptide(L)'
;IKSIKQCMYTVRHDSETIVKAFEMGAVDYVSKPFNSAELLSRVKTHLELKTHRDHLEMLVAERTQELAMTQAVTLKSLATLAEYRDPETGGHIKRTQNYVKILAERLKTSGRYNGYFTDDFITLLHRSA
;
A
#
# COMPACT_ATOMS: atom_id res chain seq x y z
N ILE A 1 18.14 17.44 -6.10
CA ILE A 1 17.23 17.83 -7.21
C ILE A 1 16.86 16.61 -8.08
N LYS A 2 16.61 15.44 -7.46
CA LYS A 2 16.07 14.23 -8.09
C LYS A 2 14.81 13.89 -7.29
N SER A 3 13.69 13.60 -7.96
CA SER A 3 12.35 13.29 -7.41
C SER A 3 11.28 14.38 -7.40
N ILE A 4 11.34 15.33 -8.35
CA ILE A 4 10.13 15.95 -8.87
C ILE A 4 9.67 15.09 -10.06
N LYS A 5 8.86 14.06 -9.81
CA LYS A 5 8.06 13.40 -10.87
C LYS A 5 6.81 14.23 -11.13
N GLN A 6 7.03 15.49 -11.52
CA GLN A 6 6.02 16.40 -12.05
C GLN A 6 6.69 16.98 -13.29
N CYS A 7 6.50 16.31 -14.43
CA CYS A 7 7.17 16.71 -15.66
C CYS A 7 6.54 18.01 -16.16
N MET A 8 7.31 19.10 -16.10
CA MET A 8 6.93 20.38 -16.68
C MET A 8 7.65 20.53 -18.02
N TYR A 9 6.90 20.76 -19.10
CA TYR A 9 7.47 20.88 -20.44
C TYR A 9 7.59 22.34 -20.86
N THR A 10 8.67 22.69 -21.56
CA THR A 10 8.81 24.01 -22.18
C THR A 10 8.35 23.96 -23.63
N VAL A 11 7.42 24.83 -24.03
CA VAL A 11 6.85 24.83 -25.38
C VAL A 11 7.04 26.19 -26.06
N ARG A 12 7.29 26.19 -27.37
CA ARG A 12 7.20 27.38 -28.22
C ARG A 12 5.82 27.41 -28.86
N HIS A 13 4.89 28.19 -28.30
CA HIS A 13 3.59 28.60 -28.85
C HIS A 13 2.94 27.72 -29.93
N ASP A 14 2.91 26.40 -29.73
CA ASP A 14 2.29 25.44 -30.64
C ASP A 14 1.37 24.55 -29.82
N SER A 15 0.07 24.63 -30.13
CA SER A 15 -0.98 23.91 -29.41
C SER A 15 -0.81 22.40 -29.54
N GLU A 16 -0.31 21.90 -30.66
CA GLU A 16 -0.07 20.47 -30.86
C GLU A 16 1.01 19.95 -29.90
N THR A 17 2.09 20.72 -29.71
CA THR A 17 3.15 20.38 -28.76
C THR A 17 2.67 20.38 -27.30
N ILE A 18 1.75 21.28 -26.93
CA ILE A 18 1.17 21.32 -25.57
C ILE A 18 0.31 20.07 -25.32
N VAL A 19 -0.56 19.72 -26.27
CA VAL A 19 -1.42 18.53 -26.16
C VAL A 19 -0.55 17.28 -26.03
N LYS A 20 0.47 17.13 -26.88
CA LYS A 20 1.41 16.02 -26.81
C LYS A 20 2.16 15.96 -25.49
N ALA A 21 2.52 17.10 -24.90
CA ALA A 21 3.16 17.13 -23.59
C ALA A 21 2.24 16.57 -22.49
N PHE A 22 0.97 16.98 -22.46
CA PHE A 22 -0.01 16.44 -21.51
C PHE A 22 -0.26 14.94 -21.71
N GLU A 23 -0.35 14.46 -22.96
CA GLU A 23 -0.48 13.03 -23.26
C GLU A 23 0.72 12.21 -22.77
N MET A 24 1.92 12.80 -22.74
CA MET A 24 3.13 12.17 -22.18
C MET A 24 3.19 12.23 -20.64
N GLY A 25 2.13 12.71 -19.98
CA GLY A 25 2.06 12.81 -18.51
C GLY A 25 2.66 14.09 -17.94
N ALA A 26 2.80 15.15 -18.75
CA ALA A 26 3.04 16.48 -18.21
C ALA A 26 1.89 16.90 -17.31
N VAL A 27 2.20 17.53 -16.18
CA VAL A 27 1.17 18.11 -15.31
C VAL A 27 1.06 19.63 -15.51
N ASP A 28 2.06 20.24 -16.12
CA ASP A 28 2.07 21.66 -16.45
C ASP A 28 3.03 21.93 -17.62
N TYR A 29 2.89 23.09 -18.25
CA TYR A 29 3.80 23.56 -19.29
C TYR A 29 4.13 25.04 -19.08
N VAL A 30 5.29 25.46 -19.62
CA VAL A 30 5.73 26.86 -19.57
C VAL A 30 6.11 27.33 -20.96
N SER A 31 5.47 28.40 -21.43
CA SER A 31 5.74 29.01 -22.74
C SER A 31 6.98 29.89 -22.72
N LYS A 32 7.72 29.92 -23.84
CA LYS A 32 8.87 30.83 -24.03
C LYS A 32 8.49 32.06 -24.89
N PRO A 33 9.03 33.26 -24.58
CA PRO A 33 9.89 33.57 -23.42
C PRO A 33 9.08 33.56 -22.12
N PHE A 34 9.61 32.93 -21.06
CA PHE A 34 8.87 32.79 -19.80
C PHE A 34 9.09 33.99 -18.88
N ASN A 35 8.06 34.33 -18.12
CA ASN A 35 8.16 35.28 -17.02
C ASN A 35 8.72 34.57 -15.78
N SER A 36 9.82 35.08 -15.20
CA SER A 36 10.47 34.46 -14.04
C SER A 36 9.59 34.43 -12.79
N ALA A 37 8.77 35.47 -12.56
CA ALA A 37 7.85 35.51 -11.44
C ALA A 37 6.72 34.47 -11.59
N GLU A 38 6.20 34.29 -12.82
CA GLU A 38 5.19 33.27 -13.10
C GLU A 38 5.75 31.86 -12.88
N LEU A 39 6.95 31.59 -13.41
CA LEU A 39 7.61 30.30 -13.25
C LEU A 39 7.84 29.97 -11.77
N LEU A 40 8.30 30.92 -10.96
CA LEU A 40 8.51 30.71 -9.53
C LEU A 40 7.21 30.40 -8.79
N SER A 41 6.12 31.11 -9.09
CA SER A 41 4.80 30.82 -8.53
C SER A 41 4.34 29.41 -8.86
N ARG A 42 4.47 28.98 -10.12
CA ARG A 42 4.11 27.62 -10.56
C ARG A 42 4.94 26.55 -9.85
N VAL A 43 6.26 26.73 -9.77
CA VAL A 43 7.15 25.80 -9.07
C VAL A 43 6.76 25.69 -7.59
N LYS A 44 6.46 26.81 -6.92
CA LYS A 44 6.00 26.82 -5.53
C LYS A 44 4.71 26.01 -5.36
N THR A 45 3.71 26.24 -6.21
CA THR A 45 2.45 25.48 -6.18
C THR A 45 2.67 23.98 -6.35
N HIS A 46 3.50 23.55 -7.30
CA HIS A 46 3.78 22.12 -7.51
C HIS A 46 4.52 21.50 -6.32
N LEU A 47 5.42 22.25 -5.66
CA LEU A 47 6.11 21.77 -4.45
C LEU A 47 5.16 21.65 -3.25
N GLU A 48 4.27 22.62 -3.05
CA GLU A 48 3.24 22.57 -2.01
C GLU A 48 2.30 21.39 -2.24
N LEU A 49 1.82 21.20 -3.47
CA LEU A 49 0.94 20.08 -3.83
C LEU A 49 1.62 18.73 -3.59
N LYS A 50 2.88 18.57 -3.99
CA LYS A 50 3.66 17.37 -3.71
C LYS A 50 3.77 17.12 -2.20
N THR A 51 4.08 18.15 -1.43
CA THR A 51 4.23 18.04 0.03
C THR A 51 2.94 17.59 0.68
N HIS A 52 1.80 18.17 0.28
CA HIS A 52 0.49 17.76 0.77
C HIS A 52 0.14 16.32 0.39
N ARG A 53 0.41 15.91 -0.87
CA ARG A 53 0.17 14.54 -1.31
C ARG A 53 1.00 13.54 -0.50
N ASP A 54 2.30 13.78 -0.39
CA ASP A 54 3.23 12.90 0.34
C ASP A 54 2.82 12.81 1.84
N HIS A 55 2.32 13.90 2.44
CA HIS A 55 1.79 13.90 3.80
C HIS A 55 0.48 13.11 3.94
N LEU A 56 -0.46 13.26 3.00
CA LEU A 56 -1.70 12.49 3.00
C LEU A 56 -1.44 10.99 2.81
N GLU A 57 -0.51 10.61 1.94
CA GLU A 57 -0.09 9.21 1.76
C GLU A 57 0.46 8.61 3.06
N MET A 58 1.28 9.38 3.79
CA MET A 58 1.80 8.98 5.10
C MET A 58 0.68 8.76 6.12
N LEU A 59 -0.26 9.70 6.22
CA LEU A 59 -1.40 9.60 7.14
C LEU A 59 -2.30 8.40 6.80
N VAL A 60 -2.56 8.15 5.51
CA VAL A 60 -3.33 6.99 5.07
C VAL A 60 -2.62 5.69 5.48
N ALA A 61 -1.31 5.60 5.29
CA ALA A 61 -0.53 4.43 5.69
C ALA A 61 -0.60 4.20 7.22
N GLU A 62 -0.41 5.25 8.01
CA GLU A 62 -0.51 5.20 9.47
C GLU A 62 -1.90 4.74 9.93
N ARG A 63 -2.97 5.36 9.44
CA ARG A 63 -4.35 5.00 9.81
C ARG A 63 -4.74 3.60 9.37
N THR A 64 -4.25 3.16 8.20
CA THR A 64 -4.48 1.80 7.73
C THR A 64 -3.82 0.77 8.66
N GLN A 65 -2.60 1.07 9.12
CA GLN A 65 -1.90 0.23 10.08
C GLN A 65 -2.61 0.20 11.44
N GLU A 66 -3.05 1.34 11.97
CA GLU A 66 -3.83 1.42 13.21
C GLU A 66 -5.12 0.57 13.11
N LEU A 67 -5.89 0.73 12.03
CA LEU A 67 -7.11 -0.05 11.80
C LEU A 67 -6.84 -1.55 11.76
N ALA A 68 -5.78 -1.98 11.06
CA ALA A 68 -5.41 -3.39 10.99
C ALA A 68 -5.04 -3.96 12.38
N MET A 69 -4.34 -3.18 13.20
CA MET A 69 -4.01 -3.58 14.58
C MET A 69 -5.25 -3.68 15.46
N THR A 70 -6.15 -2.71 15.39
CA THR A 70 -7.42 -2.75 16.14
C THR A 70 -8.26 -3.97 15.74
N GLN A 71 -8.41 -4.24 14.43
CA GLN A 71 -9.12 -5.41 13.93
C GLN A 71 -8.52 -6.72 14.44
N ALA A 72 -7.19 -6.83 14.45
CA ALA A 72 -6.50 -8.02 14.95
C ALA A 72 -6.77 -8.26 16.45
N VAL A 73 -6.77 -7.21 17.27
CA VAL A 73 -7.09 -7.29 18.70
C VAL A 73 -8.55 -7.70 18.90
N THR A 74 -9.49 -7.10 18.17
CA THR A 74 -10.92 -7.45 18.27
C THR A 74 -11.16 -8.92 17.88
N LEU A 75 -10.57 -9.39 16.77
CA LEU A 75 -10.66 -10.78 16.34
C LEU A 75 -10.13 -11.71 17.44
N LYS A 76 -8.98 -11.38 18.02
CA LYS A 76 -8.38 -12.19 19.08
C LYS A 76 -9.27 -12.27 20.33
N SER A 77 -9.88 -11.16 20.73
CA SER A 77 -10.82 -11.11 21.85
C SER A 77 -12.06 -11.94 21.58
N LEU A 78 -12.67 -11.83 20.40
CA LEU A 78 -13.84 -12.63 20.01
C LEU A 78 -13.52 -14.12 19.96
N ALA A 79 -12.38 -14.51 19.39
CA ALA A 79 -11.93 -15.91 19.37
C ALA A 79 -11.74 -16.46 20.79
N THR A 80 -11.17 -15.67 21.70
CA THR A 80 -10.99 -16.07 23.11
C THR A 80 -12.33 -16.22 23.83
N LEU A 81 -13.31 -15.34 23.56
CA LEU A 81 -14.67 -15.48 24.11
C LEU A 81 -15.40 -16.70 23.56
N ALA A 82 -15.24 -17.00 22.27
CA ALA A 82 -15.80 -18.20 21.66
C ALA A 82 -15.21 -19.48 22.28
N GLU A 83 -13.89 -19.51 22.50
CA GLU A 83 -13.22 -20.60 23.23
C GLU A 83 -13.76 -20.76 24.66
N TYR A 84 -14.03 -19.66 25.38
CA TYR A 84 -14.57 -19.74 26.76
C TYR A 84 -16.00 -20.27 26.81
N ARG A 85 -16.79 -20.08 25.75
CA ARG A 85 -18.18 -20.58 25.67
C ARG A 85 -18.27 -22.05 25.24
N ASP A 86 -17.15 -22.67 24.87
CA ASP A 86 -17.06 -24.08 24.47
C ASP A 86 -16.37 -24.92 25.57
N PRO A 87 -17.14 -25.45 26.55
CA PRO A 87 -16.58 -26.18 27.69
C PRO A 87 -16.04 -27.57 27.36
N GLU A 88 -16.33 -28.16 26.19
CA GLU A 88 -15.85 -29.51 25.83
C GLU A 88 -14.38 -29.51 25.38
N THR A 89 -13.86 -28.36 24.98
CA THR A 89 -12.89 -28.36 23.90
C THR A 89 -11.70 -27.45 24.23
N GLY A 90 -11.86 -26.25 24.80
CA GLY A 90 -10.75 -25.46 25.37
C GLY A 90 -9.51 -25.36 24.45
N GLY A 91 -9.49 -24.38 23.55
CA GLY A 91 -8.34 -24.14 22.66
C GLY A 91 -8.29 -25.01 21.40
N HIS A 92 -9.41 -25.61 20.96
CA HIS A 92 -9.47 -26.29 19.65
C HIS A 92 -9.19 -25.35 18.48
N ILE A 93 -9.56 -24.07 18.55
CA ILE A 93 -9.22 -23.10 17.49
C ILE A 93 -7.70 -23.00 17.36
N LYS A 94 -7.01 -22.71 18.47
CA LYS A 94 -5.53 -22.65 18.48
C LYS A 94 -4.87 -23.97 18.06
N ARG A 95 -5.43 -25.13 18.45
CA ARG A 95 -4.93 -26.44 18.01
C ARG A 95 -5.11 -26.65 16.50
N THR A 96 -6.28 -26.31 15.96
CA THR A 96 -6.58 -26.44 14.53
C THR A 96 -5.68 -25.55 13.69
N GLN A 97 -5.53 -24.28 14.10
CA GLN A 97 -4.59 -23.35 13.49
C GLN A 97 -3.17 -23.92 13.46
N ASN A 98 -2.68 -24.42 14.59
CA ASN A 98 -1.34 -25.02 14.69
C ASN A 98 -1.20 -26.28 13.82
N TYR A 99 -2.22 -27.14 13.76
CA TYR A 99 -2.21 -28.30 12.87
C TYR A 99 -2.11 -27.90 11.41
N VAL A 100 -2.92 -26.93 10.97
CA VAL A 100 -2.89 -26.41 9.59
C VAL A 100 -1.50 -25.85 9.26
N LYS A 101 -0.90 -25.09 10.17
CA LYS A 101 0.46 -24.54 9.99
C LYS A 101 1.52 -25.63 9.85
N ILE A 102 1.54 -26.61 10.76
CA ILE A 102 2.53 -27.70 10.73
C ILE A 102 2.39 -28.52 9.44
N LEU A 103 1.15 -28.82 9.01
CA LEU A 103 0.90 -29.52 7.77
C LEU A 103 1.40 -28.72 6.56
N ALA A 104 1.13 -27.41 6.53
CA ALA A 104 1.57 -26.54 5.44
C ALA A 104 3.11 -26.40 5.38
N GLU A 105 3.78 -26.29 6.53
CA GLU A 105 5.26 -26.31 6.63
C GLU A 105 5.85 -27.64 6.15
N ARG A 106 5.19 -28.76 6.48
CA ARG A 106 5.61 -30.09 6.02
C ARG A 106 5.44 -30.26 4.51
N LEU A 107 4.35 -29.73 3.95
CA LEU A 107 4.13 -29.72 2.50
C LEU A 107 5.15 -28.84 1.77
N LYS A 108 5.52 -27.69 2.33
CA LYS A 108 6.60 -26.82 1.81
C LYS A 108 7.93 -27.57 1.71
N THR A 109 8.30 -28.30 2.77
CA THR A 109 9.57 -29.05 2.83
C THR A 109 9.60 -30.34 2.01
N SER A 110 8.44 -30.89 1.63
CA SER A 110 8.34 -32.12 0.83
C SER A 110 8.78 -31.98 -0.63
N GLY A 111 9.05 -30.76 -1.12
CA GLY A 111 9.51 -30.47 -2.49
C GLY A 111 8.45 -30.64 -3.59
N ARG A 112 7.33 -31.31 -3.30
CA ARG A 112 6.25 -31.61 -4.26
C ARG A 112 5.35 -30.41 -4.60
N TYR A 113 5.32 -29.39 -3.73
CA TYR A 113 4.46 -28.21 -3.85
C TYR A 113 5.25 -26.89 -3.82
N ASN A 114 6.50 -26.94 -4.29
CA ASN A 114 7.40 -25.78 -4.29
C ASN A 114 6.78 -24.61 -5.08
N GLY A 115 6.69 -23.44 -4.46
CA GLY A 115 6.09 -22.24 -5.05
C GLY A 115 4.63 -21.94 -4.66
N TYR A 116 3.88 -22.92 -4.16
CA TYR A 116 2.50 -22.72 -3.69
C TYR A 116 2.41 -22.40 -2.20
N PHE A 117 3.28 -23.00 -1.38
CA PHE A 117 3.33 -22.77 0.07
C PHE A 117 4.43 -21.74 0.40
N THR A 118 4.15 -20.47 0.11
CA THR A 118 4.98 -19.35 0.57
C THR A 118 4.74 -19.08 2.06
N ASP A 119 5.67 -18.39 2.73
CA ASP A 119 5.52 -18.06 4.16
C ASP A 119 4.29 -17.19 4.44
N ASP A 120 3.96 -16.29 3.52
CA ASP A 120 2.75 -15.46 3.59
C ASP A 120 1.48 -16.32 3.45
N PHE A 121 1.47 -17.29 2.54
CA PHE A 121 0.33 -18.19 2.35
C PHE A 121 0.12 -19.11 3.56
N ILE A 122 1.20 -19.63 4.15
CA ILE A 122 1.14 -20.42 5.39
C ILE A 122 0.60 -19.56 6.55
N THR A 123 1.04 -18.31 6.65
CA THR A 123 0.55 -17.38 7.67
C THR A 123 -0.92 -17.05 7.48
N LEU A 124 -1.38 -16.90 6.23
CA LEU A 124 -2.79 -16.71 5.90
C LEU A 124 -3.62 -17.92 6.34
N LEU A 125 -3.20 -19.13 5.97
CA LEU A 125 -3.88 -20.39 6.35
C LEU A 125 -3.98 -20.57 7.86
N HIS A 126 -2.90 -20.27 8.60
CA HIS A 126 -2.88 -20.33 10.06
C HIS A 126 -3.89 -19.37 10.71
N ARG A 127 -4.10 -18.19 10.13
CA ARG A 127 -5.04 -17.19 10.65
C ARG A 127 -6.50 -17.45 10.26
N SER A 128 -6.75 -18.16 9.16
CA SER A 128 -8.09 -18.45 8.65
C SER A 128 -8.72 -19.74 9.18
N ALA A 129 -7.92 -20.62 9.76
CA ALA A 129 -8.36 -21.84 10.44
C ALA A 129 -8.85 -21.54 11.86
#